data_AF-A0A4Q0YRW2-F1
#
_entry.id   AF-A0A4Q0YRW2-F1
#
_cell.length_a   1.000
_cell.length_b   1.000
_cell.length_c   1.000
_cell.angle_alpha   90.00
_cell.angle_beta   90.00
_cell.angle_gamma   90.00
#
_symmetry.space_group_name_H-M   'P 1'
#
loop_
_entity.id
_entity.type
_entity.pdbx_description
1 polymer ?
#
loop_
_entity_poly.entity_id
_entity_poly.type
_entity_poly.pdbx_seq_one_letter_code
_entity_poly.pdbx_strand_id
1 'polypeptide(L)'
;MIAGFFCGYLLHSRVVLDVLKNRTYRLLLPYLVGVPFIVVGPYLTVDFWGDKLVHVPFFFTLVDEGLLHLNSGHLWFLFNLYEFILLLLLLFCLKIYSPSITKLFVHPVSLLLLVPVSILPALMTEYIPFRTPDSLYPQLWSFGLYGILFFIGACLYHHQSVINRMVGWITPLLILGVSGSVIYCLAMPAPATKEEMYILLSGDSLMGREQTVLLQILQCFLVVYLSYLALALGKKYWSNESQVMRYCADASYWVYLVHIPIIVNVQLPMIDLMWSAWIKLLITLTVTLSVSFASYHFCVRYTWIGRWLNGERKKVSTSVPVSS
;
A
#
# COMPACT_ATOMS: atom_id res chain seq x y z
N MET A 1 -7.85 3.13 1.96
CA MET A 1 -8.84 4.23 1.97
C MET A 1 -9.13 4.85 0.60
N ILE A 2 -8.18 5.50 -0.08
CA ILE A 2 -8.45 6.15 -1.39
C ILE A 2 -9.06 5.18 -2.42
N ALA A 3 -8.53 3.96 -2.52
CA ALA A 3 -9.06 2.95 -3.44
C ALA A 3 -10.53 2.59 -3.15
N GLY A 4 -10.92 2.55 -1.88
CA GLY A 4 -12.31 2.29 -1.47
C GLY A 4 -13.24 3.45 -1.83
N PHE A 5 -12.79 4.70 -1.66
CA PHE A 5 -13.55 5.89 -2.08
C PHE A 5 -13.88 5.83 -3.58
N PHE A 6 -12.88 5.57 -4.44
CA PHE A 6 -13.11 5.46 -5.88
C PHE A 6 -13.87 4.19 -6.28
N CYS A 7 -13.80 3.11 -5.50
CA CYS A 7 -14.65 1.94 -5.73
C CYS A 7 -16.12 2.23 -5.44
N GLY A 8 -16.42 2.95 -4.35
CA GLY A 8 -17.77 3.45 -4.05
C GLY A 8 -18.30 4.34 -5.17
N TYR A 9 -17.47 5.23 -5.71
CA TYR A 9 -17.79 6.04 -6.90
C TYR A 9 -18.15 5.20 -8.13
N LEU A 10 -17.35 4.18 -8.44
CA LEU A 10 -17.63 3.31 -9.59
C LEU A 10 -18.93 2.53 -9.43
N LEU A 11 -19.22 2.03 -8.24
CA LEU A 11 -20.46 1.30 -7.95
C LEU A 11 -21.71 2.15 -8.13
N HIS A 12 -21.61 3.46 -7.89
CA HIS A 12 -22.73 4.38 -8.08
C HIS A 12 -22.86 4.88 -9.53
N SER A 13 -21.80 4.78 -10.34
CA SER A 13 -21.76 5.33 -11.71
C SER A 13 -21.85 4.26 -12.80
N ARG A 14 -21.75 2.98 -12.46
CA ARG A 14 -21.71 1.86 -13.41
C ARG A 14 -22.46 0.65 -12.87
N VAL A 15 -22.84 -0.25 -13.78
CA VAL A 15 -23.43 -1.54 -13.41
C VAL A 15 -22.36 -2.40 -12.71
N VAL A 16 -22.77 -3.17 -11.70
CA VAL A 16 -21.88 -4.04 -10.89
C VAL A 16 -20.99 -4.92 -11.76
N LEU A 17 -21.55 -5.51 -12.82
CA LEU A 17 -20.79 -6.38 -13.74
C LEU A 17 -19.67 -5.63 -14.48
N ASP A 18 -19.90 -4.37 -14.85
CA ASP A 18 -18.88 -3.55 -15.51
C ASP A 18 -17.77 -3.14 -14.54
N VAL A 19 -18.13 -2.86 -13.28
CA VAL A 19 -17.15 -2.63 -12.22
C VAL A 19 -16.30 -3.88 -12.01
N LEU A 20 -16.91 -5.04 -11.87
CA LEU A 20 -16.19 -6.31 -11.71
C LEU A 20 -15.23 -6.54 -12.88
N LYS A 21 -15.73 -6.55 -14.11
CA LYS A 21 -14.91 -6.73 -15.33
C LYS A 21 -13.73 -5.75 -15.38
N ASN A 22 -13.99 -4.46 -15.11
CA ASN A 22 -12.95 -3.44 -15.11
C ASN A 22 -11.88 -3.70 -14.06
N ARG A 23 -12.27 -4.06 -12.83
CA ARG A 23 -11.35 -4.31 -11.72
C ARG A 23 -10.58 -5.62 -11.91
N THR A 24 -11.21 -6.68 -12.42
CA THR A 24 -10.52 -7.92 -12.78
C THR A 24 -9.44 -7.66 -13.83
N TYR A 25 -9.77 -6.92 -14.89
CA TYR A 25 -8.83 -6.65 -15.98
C TYR A 25 -7.64 -5.78 -15.53
N ARG A 26 -7.84 -4.87 -14.57
CA ARG A 26 -6.82 -3.90 -14.14
C ARG A 26 -6.07 -4.26 -12.87
N LEU A 27 -6.57 -5.19 -12.07
CA LEU A 27 -5.96 -5.60 -10.80
C LEU A 27 -5.59 -7.08 -10.81
N LEU A 28 -6.58 -7.97 -11.04
CA LEU A 28 -6.34 -9.42 -10.99
C LEU A 28 -5.43 -9.86 -12.13
N LEU A 29 -5.64 -9.39 -13.36
CA LEU A 29 -4.81 -9.81 -14.49
C LEU A 29 -3.34 -9.36 -14.35
N PRO A 30 -3.03 -8.09 -14.01
CA PRO A 30 -1.65 -7.70 -13.71
C PRO A 30 -1.03 -8.46 -12.53
N TYR A 31 -1.81 -8.78 -11.49
CA TYR A 31 -1.36 -9.64 -10.40
C TYR A 31 -0.97 -11.03 -10.93
N LEU A 32 -1.85 -11.71 -11.67
CA LEU A 32 -1.58 -13.05 -12.22
C LEU A 32 -0.38 -13.07 -13.17
N VAL A 33 -0.21 -12.03 -14.01
CA VAL A 33 0.95 -11.90 -14.89
C VAL A 33 2.22 -11.60 -14.10
N GLY A 34 2.10 -10.88 -12.99
CA GLY A 34 3.23 -10.49 -12.14
C GLY A 34 3.74 -11.60 -11.22
N VAL A 35 2.87 -12.48 -10.71
CA VAL A 35 3.22 -13.57 -9.77
C VAL A 35 4.41 -14.42 -10.24
N PRO A 36 4.50 -14.87 -11.51
CA PRO A 36 5.67 -15.59 -11.99
C PRO A 36 6.99 -14.82 -11.80
N PHE A 37 6.99 -13.49 -11.99
CA PHE A 37 8.17 -12.65 -11.79
C PHE A 37 8.52 -12.48 -10.31
N ILE A 38 7.53 -12.52 -9.42
CA ILE A 38 7.74 -12.51 -7.96
C ILE A 38 8.36 -13.79 -7.48
N VAL A 39 7.99 -14.92 -8.08
CA VAL A 39 8.55 -16.21 -7.73
C VAL A 39 9.97 -16.31 -8.27
N VAL A 40 10.16 -16.07 -9.57
CA VAL A 40 11.45 -16.27 -10.24
C VAL A 40 12.49 -15.21 -9.88
N GLY A 41 12.08 -13.96 -9.69
CA GLY A 41 12.98 -12.83 -9.45
C GLY A 41 13.92 -13.01 -8.25
N PRO A 42 13.41 -13.37 -7.06
CA PRO A 42 14.21 -13.75 -5.90
C PRO A 42 15.26 -14.83 -6.18
N TYR A 43 14.88 -15.95 -6.80
CA TYR A 43 15.84 -17.03 -7.11
C TYR A 43 16.96 -16.55 -8.03
N LEU A 44 16.62 -15.80 -9.10
CA LEU A 44 17.64 -15.21 -9.98
C LEU A 44 18.54 -14.21 -9.26
N THR A 45 17.99 -13.49 -8.29
CA THR A 45 18.74 -12.52 -7.49
C THR A 45 19.72 -13.24 -6.57
N VAL A 46 19.29 -14.31 -5.90
CA VAL A 46 20.14 -15.14 -5.04
C VAL A 46 21.25 -15.78 -5.85
N ASP A 47 20.93 -16.40 -6.99
CA ASP A 47 21.92 -17.01 -7.89
C ASP A 47 22.96 -16.00 -8.37
N PHE A 48 22.54 -14.78 -8.73
CA PHE A 48 23.48 -13.77 -9.22
C PHE A 48 24.33 -13.12 -8.13
N TRP A 49 23.78 -12.88 -6.94
CA TRP A 49 24.42 -12.09 -5.88
C TRP A 49 24.98 -12.93 -4.73
N GLY A 50 24.50 -14.14 -4.49
CA GLY A 50 24.80 -14.94 -3.30
C GLY A 50 26.29 -15.08 -3.02
N ASP A 51 27.07 -15.48 -4.02
CA ASP A 51 28.52 -15.67 -3.90
C ASP A 51 29.33 -14.37 -3.92
N LYS A 52 28.69 -13.23 -4.22
CA LYS A 52 29.35 -11.91 -4.36
C LYS A 52 29.27 -11.05 -3.11
N LEU A 53 28.46 -11.44 -2.13
CA LEU A 53 28.20 -10.65 -0.93
C LEU A 53 28.91 -11.26 0.27
N VAL A 54 29.52 -10.39 1.09
CA VAL A 54 30.09 -10.81 2.39
C VAL A 54 28.96 -10.93 3.41
N HIS A 55 28.06 -9.94 3.44
CA HIS A 55 26.91 -9.91 4.35
C HIS A 55 25.64 -10.32 3.60
N VAL A 56 25.45 -11.64 3.46
CA VAL A 56 24.27 -12.20 2.80
C VAL A 56 23.00 -11.83 3.59
N PRO A 57 22.01 -11.16 2.95
CA PRO A 57 20.73 -10.82 3.57
C PRO A 57 19.99 -12.06 4.08
N PHE A 58 19.26 -11.93 5.19
CA PHE A 58 18.45 -13.02 5.74
C PHE A 58 17.43 -13.60 4.75
N PHE A 59 16.87 -12.77 3.86
CA PHE A 59 15.93 -13.27 2.85
C PHE A 59 16.57 -14.30 1.90
N PHE A 60 17.89 -14.26 1.65
CA PHE A 60 18.55 -15.25 0.79
C PHE A 60 18.58 -16.62 1.47
N THR A 61 18.79 -16.67 2.80
CA THR A 61 18.77 -17.95 3.53
C THR A 61 17.39 -18.60 3.47
N LEU A 62 16.31 -17.81 3.50
CA LEU A 62 14.95 -18.31 3.31
C LEU A 62 14.72 -18.89 1.91
N VAL A 63 15.35 -18.33 0.88
CA VAL A 63 15.28 -18.86 -0.49
C VAL A 63 16.03 -20.18 -0.59
N ASP A 64 17.27 -20.23 -0.08
CA ASP A 64 18.13 -21.40 -0.14
C ASP A 64 17.57 -22.59 0.65
N GLU A 65 16.93 -22.32 1.80
CA GLU A 65 16.24 -23.33 2.61
C GLU A 65 14.91 -23.79 1.99
N GLY A 66 14.52 -23.25 0.83
CA GLY A 66 13.26 -23.58 0.16
C GLY A 66 12.02 -23.13 0.93
N LEU A 67 12.19 -22.26 1.93
CA LEU A 67 11.12 -21.73 2.78
C LEU A 67 10.32 -20.62 2.09
N LEU A 68 10.82 -20.09 0.96
CA LEU A 68 10.09 -19.18 0.10
C LEU A 68 9.18 -19.93 -0.88
N HIS A 69 7.99 -20.22 -0.38
CA HIS A 69 6.89 -20.78 -1.17
C HIS A 69 6.29 -19.75 -2.14
N LEU A 70 5.55 -20.26 -3.12
CA LEU A 70 4.69 -19.48 -4.00
C LEU A 70 3.80 -18.53 -3.18
N ASN A 71 4.08 -17.23 -3.30
CA ASN A 71 3.37 -16.16 -2.60
C ASN A 71 3.14 -14.96 -3.54
N SER A 72 2.36 -14.00 -3.07
CA SER A 72 2.05 -12.75 -3.77
C SER A 72 3.24 -11.78 -3.78
N GLY A 73 4.25 -11.98 -2.94
CA GLY A 73 5.35 -11.07 -2.66
C GLY A 73 4.87 -9.63 -2.57
N HIS A 74 5.54 -8.66 -3.20
CA HIS A 74 5.12 -7.27 -3.14
C HIS A 74 3.80 -6.97 -3.87
N LEU A 75 3.30 -7.89 -4.70
CA LEU A 75 2.01 -7.78 -5.39
C LEU A 75 0.80 -8.08 -4.49
N TRP A 76 1.04 -8.44 -3.23
CA TRP A 76 0.00 -8.69 -2.21
C TRP A 76 -1.08 -7.62 -2.17
N PHE A 77 -0.70 -6.35 -2.40
CA PHE A 77 -1.63 -5.24 -2.34
C PHE A 77 -2.69 -5.31 -3.45
N LEU A 78 -2.34 -5.80 -4.65
CA LEU A 78 -3.32 -5.99 -5.73
C LEU A 78 -4.31 -7.11 -5.43
N PHE A 79 -3.81 -8.20 -4.87
CA PHE A 79 -4.63 -9.35 -4.48
C PHE A 79 -5.63 -8.95 -3.39
N ASN A 80 -5.14 -8.41 -2.26
CA ASN A 80 -6.00 -7.93 -1.17
C ASN A 80 -6.97 -6.83 -1.63
N LEU A 81 -6.52 -5.90 -2.47
CA LEU A 81 -7.40 -4.86 -2.99
C LEU A 81 -8.54 -5.46 -3.83
N TYR A 82 -8.26 -6.48 -4.65
CA TYR A 82 -9.28 -7.17 -5.42
C TYR A 82 -10.29 -7.88 -4.51
N GLU A 83 -9.82 -8.54 -3.45
CA GLU A 83 -10.70 -9.17 -2.44
C GLU A 83 -11.60 -8.15 -1.73
N PHE A 84 -11.06 -7.01 -1.31
CA PHE A 84 -11.85 -5.95 -0.67
C PHE A 84 -12.91 -5.39 -1.62
N ILE A 85 -12.59 -5.27 -2.91
CA ILE A 85 -13.55 -4.88 -3.94
C ILE A 85 -14.65 -5.93 -4.06
N LEU A 86 -14.33 -7.23 -4.17
CA LEU A 86 -15.33 -8.29 -4.25
C LEU A 86 -16.29 -8.28 -3.05
N LEU A 87 -15.74 -8.09 -1.84
CA LEU A 87 -16.56 -7.96 -0.64
C LEU A 87 -17.44 -6.71 -0.69
N LEU A 88 -16.94 -5.56 -1.15
CA LEU A 88 -17.78 -4.37 -1.34
C LEU A 88 -18.88 -4.56 -2.38
N LEU A 89 -18.59 -5.26 -3.49
CA LEU A 89 -19.60 -5.62 -4.50
C LEU A 89 -20.70 -6.49 -3.88
N LEU A 90 -20.31 -7.48 -3.07
CA LEU A 90 -21.25 -8.33 -2.35
C LEU A 90 -22.13 -7.51 -1.40
N LEU A 91 -21.54 -6.64 -0.57
CA LEU A 91 -22.29 -5.77 0.34
C LEU A 91 -23.22 -4.79 -0.40
N PHE A 92 -22.83 -4.33 -1.59
CA PHE A 92 -23.65 -3.51 -2.47
C PHE A 92 -24.85 -4.30 -3.01
N CYS A 93 -24.63 -5.51 -3.53
CA CYS A 93 -25.69 -6.39 -4.03
C CYS A 93 -26.69 -6.80 -2.93
N LEU A 94 -26.20 -7.01 -1.71
CA LEU A 94 -27.03 -7.31 -0.53
C LEU A 94 -27.73 -6.06 0.05
N LYS A 95 -27.56 -4.87 -0.55
CA LYS A 95 -28.13 -3.59 -0.10
C LYS A 95 -27.71 -3.18 1.32
N ILE A 96 -26.61 -3.73 1.84
CA ILE A 96 -26.02 -3.39 3.14
C ILE A 96 -25.19 -2.10 3.01
N TYR A 97 -24.55 -1.89 1.86
CA TYR A 97 -23.85 -0.65 1.56
C TYR A 97 -24.86 0.42 1.11
N SER A 98 -25.38 1.17 2.08
CA SER A 98 -26.33 2.27 1.85
C SER A 98 -25.92 3.57 2.58
N PRO A 99 -26.37 4.75 2.13
CA PRO A 99 -26.07 6.02 2.79
C PRO A 99 -26.47 6.06 4.28
N SER A 100 -27.58 5.39 4.65
CA SER A 100 -28.08 5.33 6.03
C SER A 100 -27.15 4.55 6.94
N ILE A 101 -26.70 3.37 6.50
CA ILE A 101 -25.78 2.50 7.27
C ILE A 101 -24.39 3.14 7.34
N THR A 102 -23.89 3.65 6.21
CA THR A 102 -22.55 4.27 6.13
C THR A 102 -22.41 5.51 7.01
N LYS A 103 -23.51 6.22 7.31
CA LYS A 103 -23.51 7.38 8.21
C LYS A 103 -22.96 7.06 9.60
N LEU A 104 -23.23 5.85 10.11
CA LEU A 104 -22.71 5.39 11.41
C LEU A 104 -21.18 5.33 11.41
N PHE A 105 -20.58 4.85 10.32
CA PHE A 105 -19.14 4.65 10.19
C PHE A 105 -18.35 5.96 10.00
N VAL A 106 -19.00 7.01 9.53
CA VAL A 106 -18.37 8.34 9.33
C VAL A 106 -18.71 9.35 10.44
N HIS A 107 -19.36 8.91 11.51
CA HIS A 107 -19.57 9.74 12.69
C HIS A 107 -18.22 10.09 13.36
N PRO A 108 -18.03 11.29 13.93
CA PRO A 108 -16.75 11.69 14.55
C PRO A 108 -16.20 10.68 15.56
N VAL A 109 -17.07 10.17 16.45
CA VAL A 109 -16.69 9.14 17.44
C VAL A 109 -16.26 7.84 16.75
N SER A 110 -16.95 7.44 15.67
CA SER A 110 -16.60 6.26 14.91
C SER A 110 -15.23 6.41 14.26
N LEU A 111 -15.00 7.54 13.58
CA LEU A 111 -13.75 7.80 12.89
C LEU A 111 -12.55 7.89 13.86
N LEU A 112 -12.72 8.58 14.99
CA LEU A 112 -11.63 8.83 15.93
C LEU A 112 -11.36 7.65 16.88
N LEU A 113 -12.39 6.88 17.26
CA LEU A 113 -12.24 5.81 18.25
C LEU A 113 -12.61 4.42 17.71
N LEU A 114 -13.79 4.25 17.09
CA LEU A 114 -14.24 2.92 16.71
C LEU A 114 -13.43 2.30 15.55
N VAL A 115 -13.00 3.12 14.58
CA VAL A 115 -12.17 2.67 13.46
C VAL A 115 -10.78 2.19 13.91
N PRO A 116 -10.01 2.93 14.74
CA PRO A 116 -8.75 2.40 15.24
C PRO A 116 -8.95 1.20 16.16
N VAL A 117 -9.97 1.21 17.03
CA VAL A 117 -10.25 0.07 17.93
C VAL A 117 -10.65 -1.19 17.15
N SER A 118 -11.36 -1.08 16.02
CA SER A 118 -11.74 -2.24 15.23
C SER A 118 -10.59 -2.90 14.47
N ILE A 119 -9.48 -2.18 14.27
CA ILE A 119 -8.23 -2.72 13.69
C ILE A 119 -7.47 -3.59 14.71
N LEU A 120 -7.66 -3.33 16.01
CA LEU A 120 -6.88 -3.94 17.10
C LEU A 120 -6.85 -5.48 17.05
N PRO A 121 -7.98 -6.20 16.91
CA PRO A 121 -7.96 -7.67 16.89
C PRO A 121 -7.09 -8.24 15.77
N ALA A 122 -7.00 -7.56 14.62
CA ALA A 122 -6.16 -7.98 13.51
C ALA A 122 -4.67 -7.74 13.76
N LEU A 123 -4.31 -6.67 14.48
CA LEU A 123 -2.90 -6.48 14.86
C LEU A 123 -2.47 -7.44 15.97
N MET A 124 -3.38 -7.83 16.88
CA MET A 124 -3.09 -8.78 17.96
C MET A 124 -2.74 -10.20 17.47
N THR A 125 -3.14 -10.57 16.24
CA THR A 125 -2.80 -11.88 15.67
C THR A 125 -1.42 -11.90 15.02
N GLU A 126 -0.77 -10.75 14.90
CA GLU A 126 0.52 -10.60 14.22
C GLU A 126 1.60 -10.08 15.18
N TYR A 127 2.86 -10.40 14.89
CA TYR A 127 3.99 -9.87 15.66
C TYR A 127 4.46 -8.53 15.11
N ILE A 128 5.29 -7.83 15.88
CA ILE A 128 5.97 -6.62 15.46
C ILE A 128 7.43 -6.97 15.12
N PRO A 129 7.95 -6.57 13.94
CA PRO A 129 7.28 -5.92 12.82
C PRO A 129 6.40 -6.91 12.01
N PHE A 130 5.24 -6.44 11.52
CA PHE A 130 4.24 -7.28 10.85
C PHE A 130 4.77 -7.98 9.61
N ARG A 131 4.32 -9.21 9.39
CA ARG A 131 4.47 -9.87 8.10
C ARG A 131 3.64 -9.14 7.04
N THR A 132 4.15 -9.10 5.82
CA THR A 132 3.34 -8.68 4.68
C THR A 132 2.25 -9.72 4.42
N PRO A 133 1.03 -9.32 4.01
CA PRO A 133 -0.06 -10.26 3.79
C PRO A 133 0.05 -10.93 2.41
N ASP A 134 1.16 -11.63 2.19
CA ASP A 134 1.59 -12.10 0.87
C ASP A 134 1.11 -13.52 0.54
N SER A 135 0.33 -14.17 1.38
CA SER A 135 -0.25 -15.47 1.05
C SER A 135 -1.13 -15.42 -0.21
N LEU A 136 -1.26 -16.55 -0.90
CA LEU A 136 -2.14 -16.71 -2.08
C LEU A 136 -3.61 -16.96 -1.70
N TYR A 137 -3.95 -16.81 -0.42
CA TYR A 137 -5.29 -16.99 0.13
C TYR A 137 -5.66 -15.79 1.02
N PRO A 138 -6.97 -15.51 1.20
CA PRO A 138 -7.43 -14.39 2.01
C PRO A 138 -6.92 -14.50 3.45
N GLN A 139 -6.27 -13.46 3.94
CA GLN A 139 -5.80 -13.38 5.33
C GLN A 139 -6.66 -12.44 6.15
N LEU A 140 -7.34 -12.96 7.18
CA LEU A 140 -8.32 -12.18 7.97
C LEU A 140 -7.74 -10.92 8.61
N TRP A 141 -6.48 -10.96 9.05
CA TRP A 141 -5.83 -9.79 9.63
C TRP A 141 -5.67 -8.65 8.60
N SER A 142 -5.44 -8.98 7.32
CA SER A 142 -5.36 -8.01 6.22
C SER A 142 -6.70 -7.30 6.01
N PHE A 143 -7.82 -8.02 6.15
CA PHE A 143 -9.16 -7.42 6.14
C PHE A 143 -9.38 -6.49 7.35
N GLY A 144 -8.94 -6.91 8.54
CA GLY A 144 -9.07 -6.10 9.75
C GLY A 144 -8.23 -4.83 9.74
N LEU A 145 -7.06 -4.81 9.09
CA LEU A 145 -6.23 -3.61 8.95
C LEU A 145 -6.56 -2.81 7.69
N TYR A 146 -6.23 -3.36 6.52
CA TYR A 146 -6.33 -2.66 5.24
C TYR A 146 -7.77 -2.61 4.72
N GLY A 147 -8.53 -3.70 4.93
CA GLY A 147 -9.93 -3.79 4.55
C GLY A 147 -10.77 -2.72 5.26
N ILE A 148 -10.65 -2.57 6.58
CA ILE A 148 -11.36 -1.52 7.34
C ILE A 148 -11.07 -0.13 6.76
N LEU A 149 -9.81 0.21 6.50
CA LEU A 149 -9.46 1.49 5.88
C LEU A 149 -10.04 1.63 4.46
N PHE A 150 -10.11 0.54 3.69
CA PHE A 150 -10.76 0.52 2.39
C PHE A 150 -12.26 0.83 2.51
N PHE A 151 -12.98 0.14 3.41
CA PHE A 151 -14.42 0.34 3.61
C PHE A 151 -14.76 1.72 4.18
N ILE A 152 -13.95 2.27 5.09
CA ILE A 152 -14.10 3.66 5.53
C ILE A 152 -13.96 4.63 4.35
N GLY A 153 -13.02 4.38 3.44
CA GLY A 153 -12.92 5.13 2.19
C GLY A 153 -14.19 5.06 1.35
N ALA A 154 -14.77 3.87 1.19
CA ALA A 154 -16.04 3.68 0.48
C ALA A 154 -17.20 4.38 1.19
N CYS A 155 -17.22 4.43 2.52
CA CYS A 155 -18.23 5.19 3.28
C CYS A 155 -18.07 6.71 3.06
N LEU A 156 -16.84 7.22 3.07
CA LEU A 156 -16.55 8.65 2.86
C LEU A 156 -17.01 9.15 1.47
N TYR A 157 -17.13 8.28 0.48
CA TYR A 157 -17.69 8.63 -0.83
C TYR A 157 -19.13 9.18 -0.74
N HIS A 158 -19.98 8.59 0.11
CA HIS A 158 -21.35 9.07 0.32
C HIS A 158 -21.41 10.31 1.21
N HIS A 159 -20.34 10.60 1.95
CA HIS A 159 -20.31 11.64 2.99
C HIS A 159 -19.14 12.60 2.78
N GLN A 160 -18.97 13.14 1.57
CA GLN A 160 -17.84 14.01 1.22
C GLN A 160 -17.73 15.26 2.09
N SER A 161 -18.83 15.72 2.69
CA SER A 161 -18.83 16.80 3.69
C SER A 161 -17.97 16.49 4.92
N VAL A 162 -17.82 15.21 5.28
CA VAL A 162 -16.92 14.75 6.34
C VAL A 162 -15.47 15.04 5.99
N ILE A 163 -15.06 14.84 4.72
CA ILE A 163 -13.70 15.15 4.25
C ILE A 163 -13.42 16.65 4.40
N ASN A 164 -14.41 17.51 4.11
CA ASN A 164 -14.26 18.95 4.34
C ASN A 164 -14.07 19.28 5.83
N ARG A 165 -14.78 18.59 6.74
CA ARG A 165 -14.59 18.76 8.19
C ARG A 165 -13.23 18.27 8.68
N MET A 166 -12.69 17.19 8.08
CA MET A 166 -11.36 16.67 8.42
C MET A 166 -10.23 17.69 8.20
N VAL A 167 -10.41 18.66 7.29
CA VAL A 167 -9.45 19.76 7.09
C VAL A 167 -9.27 20.58 8.38
N GLY A 168 -10.33 20.75 9.18
CA GLY A 168 -10.25 21.42 10.49
C GLY A 168 -9.47 20.63 11.54
N TRP A 169 -9.23 19.34 11.31
CA TRP A 169 -8.52 18.44 12.23
C TRP A 169 -7.05 18.24 11.87
N ILE A 170 -6.52 18.95 10.86
CA ILE A 170 -5.11 18.81 10.44
C ILE A 170 -4.16 19.02 11.61
N THR A 171 -4.31 20.10 12.39
CA THR A 171 -3.42 20.40 13.51
C THR A 171 -3.43 19.32 14.59
N PRO A 172 -4.59 18.91 15.16
CA PRO A 172 -4.59 17.84 16.15
C PRO A 172 -4.13 16.50 15.57
N LEU A 173 -4.49 16.14 14.33
CA LEU A 173 -4.01 14.91 13.68
C LEU A 173 -2.49 14.94 13.45
N LEU A 174 -1.92 16.09 13.12
CA LEU A 174 -0.49 16.27 12.96
C LEU A 174 0.23 16.11 14.30
N ILE A 175 -0.25 16.78 15.35
CA ILE A 175 0.35 16.68 16.70
C ILE A 175 0.31 15.23 17.18
N LEU A 176 -0.86 14.59 17.15
CA LEU A 176 -1.03 13.20 17.61
C LEU A 176 -0.27 12.21 16.73
N GLY A 177 -0.27 12.41 15.41
CA GLY A 177 0.44 11.56 14.47
C GLY A 177 1.96 11.64 14.65
N VAL A 178 2.51 12.84 14.79
CA VAL A 178 3.96 13.04 14.98
C VAL A 178 4.38 12.58 16.37
N SER A 179 3.70 13.01 17.44
CA SER A 179 4.07 12.62 18.81
C SER A 179 3.96 11.11 19.00
N GLY A 180 2.88 10.49 18.51
CA GLY A 180 2.71 9.05 18.56
C GLY A 180 3.75 8.31 17.73
N SER A 181 4.13 8.81 16.55
CA SER A 181 5.19 8.19 15.73
C SER A 181 6.56 8.26 16.42
N VAL A 182 6.86 9.39 17.09
CA VAL A 182 8.08 9.52 17.89
C VAL A 182 8.07 8.51 19.05
N ILE A 183 6.97 8.42 19.80
CA ILE A 183 6.82 7.44 20.89
C ILE A 183 7.00 6.02 20.36
N TYR A 184 6.36 5.69 19.23
CA TYR A 184 6.46 4.38 18.60
C TYR A 184 7.91 4.04 18.20
N CYS A 185 8.63 4.98 17.56
CA CYS A 185 10.02 4.79 17.19
C CYS A 185 10.96 4.64 18.39
N LEU A 186 10.71 5.35 19.50
CA LEU A 186 11.51 5.26 20.71
C LEU A 186 11.23 3.97 21.52
N ALA A 187 10.03 3.43 21.41
CA ALA A 187 9.62 2.22 22.10
C ALA A 187 9.90 0.93 21.30
N MET A 188 10.25 1.06 20.02
CA MET A 188 10.64 -0.05 19.16
C MET A 188 12.01 -0.61 19.56
N PRO A 189 12.17 -1.95 19.61
CA PRO A 189 13.45 -2.57 19.90
C PRO A 189 14.45 -2.33 18.75
N ALA A 190 15.72 -2.59 19.04
CA ALA A 190 16.76 -2.58 18.01
C ALA A 190 16.42 -3.55 16.87
N PRO A 191 16.95 -3.34 15.64
CA PRO A 191 16.75 -4.26 14.54
C PRO A 191 17.11 -5.69 14.93
N ALA A 192 16.19 -6.63 14.71
CA ALA A 192 16.38 -8.01 15.11
C ALA A 192 17.56 -8.66 14.36
N THR A 193 18.35 -9.41 15.10
CA THR A 193 19.44 -10.27 14.61
C THR A 193 18.88 -11.44 13.79
N LYS A 194 19.74 -12.15 13.05
CA LYS A 194 19.33 -13.34 12.26
C LYS A 194 18.63 -14.40 13.12
N GLU A 195 19.11 -14.61 14.35
CA GLU A 195 18.54 -15.58 15.29
C GLU A 195 17.15 -15.15 15.77
N GLU A 196 17.01 -13.87 16.12
CA GLU A 196 15.73 -13.28 16.53
C GLU A 196 14.69 -13.28 15.39
N MET A 197 15.12 -13.24 14.13
CA MET A 197 14.22 -13.39 12.98
C MET A 197 13.59 -14.79 12.91
N TYR A 198 14.32 -15.86 13.24
CA TYR A 198 13.73 -17.20 13.31
C TYR A 198 12.71 -17.31 14.45
N ILE A 199 12.97 -16.67 15.60
CA ILE A 199 12.02 -16.57 16.72
C ILE A 199 10.73 -15.88 16.26
N LEU A 200 10.83 -14.71 15.60
CA LEU A 200 9.68 -14.02 15.03
C LEU A 200 8.91 -14.87 14.01
N LEU A 201 9.62 -15.60 13.13
CA LEU A 201 8.99 -16.47 12.14
C LEU A 201 8.18 -17.61 12.77
N SER A 202 8.65 -18.15 13.90
CA SER A 202 7.90 -19.15 14.70
C SER A 202 6.64 -18.60 15.39
N GLY A 203 6.39 -17.29 15.28
CA GLY A 203 5.21 -16.64 15.86
C GLY A 203 5.40 -16.18 17.30
N ASP A 204 6.64 -16.18 17.80
CA ASP A 204 6.98 -15.66 19.11
C ASP A 204 7.37 -14.17 19.03
N SER A 205 7.36 -13.47 20.16
CA SER A 205 7.60 -12.03 20.24
C SER A 205 8.92 -11.70 20.94
N LEU A 206 9.69 -10.78 20.37
CA LEU A 206 10.92 -10.27 20.98
C LEU A 206 10.69 -9.31 22.15
N MET A 207 9.43 -8.95 22.42
CA MET A 207 9.04 -7.96 23.42
C MET A 207 8.08 -8.58 24.44
N GLY A 208 8.10 -8.04 25.66
CA GLY A 208 7.10 -8.39 26.66
C GLY A 208 5.67 -8.15 26.14
N ARG A 209 4.72 -9.01 26.56
CA ARG A 209 3.33 -8.95 26.11
C ARG A 209 2.70 -7.57 26.32
N GLU A 210 2.97 -6.92 27.45
CA GLU A 210 2.42 -5.59 27.77
C GLU A 210 2.93 -4.52 26.81
N GLN A 211 4.24 -4.47 26.56
CA GLN A 211 4.85 -3.54 25.61
C GLN A 211 4.32 -3.76 24.19
N THR A 212 4.18 -5.03 23.77
CA THR A 212 3.63 -5.40 22.47
C THR A 212 2.21 -4.88 22.30
N VAL A 213 1.34 -5.12 23.30
CA VAL A 213 -0.05 -4.67 23.27
C VAL A 213 -0.13 -3.13 23.22
N LEU A 214 0.66 -2.43 24.03
CA LEU A 214 0.69 -0.95 24.02
C LEU A 214 1.13 -0.40 22.67
N LEU A 215 2.15 -0.97 22.04
CA LEU A 215 2.62 -0.56 20.72
C LEU A 215 1.59 -0.84 19.63
N GLN A 216 0.91 -1.98 19.68
CA GLN A 216 -0.16 -2.31 18.72
C GLN A 216 -1.37 -1.39 18.88
N ILE A 217 -1.75 -1.01 20.11
CA ILE A 217 -2.78 0.00 20.36
C ILE A 217 -2.36 1.33 19.74
N LEU A 218 -1.17 1.83 20.07
CA LEU A 218 -0.65 3.08 19.54
C LEU A 218 -0.64 3.06 18.00
N GLN A 219 -0.22 1.96 17.41
CA GLN A 219 -0.18 1.79 15.97
C GLN A 219 -1.55 1.81 15.31
N CYS A 220 -2.58 1.21 15.92
CA CYS A 220 -3.95 1.28 15.40
C CYS A 220 -4.40 2.73 15.23
N PHE A 221 -4.14 3.56 16.25
CA PHE A 221 -4.43 4.99 16.20
C PHE A 221 -3.57 5.72 15.16
N LEU A 222 -2.26 5.44 15.12
CA LEU A 222 -1.35 6.09 14.17
C LEU A 222 -1.72 5.81 12.72
N VAL A 223 -1.97 4.55 12.35
CA VAL A 223 -2.33 4.17 10.98
C VAL A 223 -3.57 4.93 10.52
N VAL A 224 -4.58 5.04 11.39
CA VAL A 224 -5.83 5.75 11.08
C VAL A 224 -5.61 7.26 11.02
N TYR A 225 -4.94 7.85 12.01
CA TYR A 225 -4.77 9.30 12.10
C TYR A 225 -3.84 9.85 11.01
N LEU A 226 -2.75 9.16 10.70
CA LEU A 226 -1.87 9.52 9.58
C LEU A 226 -2.58 9.36 8.24
N SER A 227 -3.44 8.35 8.10
CA SER A 227 -4.28 8.19 6.91
C SER A 227 -5.27 9.34 6.74
N TYR A 228 -5.94 9.77 7.81
CA TYR A 228 -6.84 10.93 7.78
C TYR A 228 -6.09 12.24 7.56
N LEU A 229 -4.91 12.40 8.17
CA LEU A 229 -4.04 13.55 7.94
C LEU A 229 -3.66 13.64 6.46
N ALA A 230 -3.25 12.53 5.85
CA ALA A 230 -2.93 12.48 4.42
C ALA A 230 -4.12 12.87 3.54
N LEU A 231 -5.34 12.39 3.86
CA LEU A 231 -6.56 12.82 3.15
C LEU A 231 -6.85 14.32 3.34
N ALA A 232 -6.75 14.82 4.56
CA ALA A 232 -7.05 16.21 4.88
C ALA A 232 -6.05 17.17 4.22
N LEU A 233 -4.76 16.84 4.22
CA LEU A 233 -3.71 17.55 3.49
C LEU A 233 -3.95 17.48 1.98
N GLY A 234 -4.27 16.28 1.47
CA GLY A 234 -4.77 16.02 0.11
C GLY A 234 -5.84 17.02 -0.30
N LYS A 235 -6.90 17.10 0.49
CA LYS A 235 -8.04 17.99 0.25
C LYS A 235 -7.64 19.46 0.33
N LYS A 236 -6.83 19.87 1.31
CA LYS A 236 -6.47 21.28 1.53
C LYS A 236 -5.53 21.83 0.45
N TYR A 237 -4.51 21.05 0.06
CA TYR A 237 -3.42 21.55 -0.78
C TYR A 237 -3.43 21.04 -2.22
N TRP A 238 -4.06 19.90 -2.49
CA TRP A 238 -4.02 19.24 -3.80
C TRP A 238 -5.40 18.99 -4.44
N SER A 239 -6.37 19.87 -4.15
CA SER A 239 -7.71 19.80 -4.78
C SER A 239 -7.76 20.34 -6.22
N ASN A 240 -6.76 21.10 -6.65
CA ASN A 240 -6.74 21.73 -7.97
C ASN A 240 -6.14 20.80 -9.03
N GLU A 241 -6.60 20.94 -10.28
CA GLU A 241 -6.01 20.20 -11.39
C GLU A 241 -4.54 20.56 -11.59
N SER A 242 -3.67 19.56 -11.51
CA SER A 242 -2.24 19.70 -11.77
C SER A 242 -1.80 18.63 -12.77
N GLN A 243 -1.16 19.06 -13.85
CA GLN A 243 -0.61 18.13 -14.85
C GLN A 243 0.47 17.23 -14.26
N VAL A 244 1.30 17.77 -13.36
CA VAL A 244 2.35 17.03 -12.66
C VAL A 244 1.72 15.99 -11.72
N MET A 245 0.73 16.38 -10.92
CA MET A 245 0.05 15.45 -10.01
C MET A 245 -0.65 14.33 -10.78
N ARG A 246 -1.32 14.68 -11.90
CA ARG A 246 -1.94 13.71 -12.80
C ARG A 246 -0.91 12.73 -13.35
N TYR A 247 0.24 13.23 -13.82
CA TYR A 247 1.34 12.39 -14.30
C TYR A 247 1.88 11.46 -13.20
N CYS A 248 2.09 11.97 -11.99
CA CYS A 248 2.56 11.16 -10.87
C CYS A 248 1.57 10.06 -10.50
N ALA A 249 0.28 10.40 -10.34
CA ALA A 249 -0.77 9.43 -10.02
C ALA A 249 -0.90 8.34 -11.09
N ASP A 250 -0.79 8.74 -12.36
CA ASP A 250 -0.76 7.86 -13.51
C ASP A 250 0.43 6.89 -13.54
N ALA A 251 1.60 7.37 -13.12
CA ALA A 251 2.82 6.58 -13.07
C ALA A 251 2.87 5.67 -11.82
N SER A 252 2.20 6.04 -10.73
CA SER A 252 2.27 5.34 -9.43
C SER A 252 1.99 3.84 -9.55
N TYR A 253 1.07 3.43 -10.43
CA TYR A 253 0.80 2.00 -10.62
C TYR A 253 2.00 1.26 -11.25
N TRP A 254 2.61 1.84 -12.28
CA TRP A 254 3.81 1.25 -12.88
C TRP A 254 4.99 1.24 -11.92
N VAL A 255 5.24 2.36 -11.22
CA VAL A 255 6.28 2.47 -10.20
C VAL A 255 6.10 1.36 -9.16
N TYR A 256 4.88 1.14 -8.67
CA TYR A 256 4.56 0.05 -7.75
C TYR A 256 4.90 -1.34 -8.32
N LEU A 257 4.66 -1.60 -9.60
CA LEU A 257 4.97 -2.90 -10.19
C LEU A 257 6.48 -3.16 -10.25
N VAL A 258 7.28 -2.16 -10.62
CA VAL A 258 8.71 -2.35 -10.96
C VAL A 258 9.70 -1.94 -9.87
N HIS A 259 9.27 -1.24 -8.82
CA HIS A 259 10.22 -0.67 -7.84
C HIS A 259 11.02 -1.71 -7.07
N ILE A 260 10.44 -2.85 -6.65
CA ILE A 260 11.15 -3.84 -5.82
C ILE A 260 12.36 -4.44 -6.54
N PRO A 261 12.26 -4.98 -7.77
CA PRO A 261 13.43 -5.43 -8.50
C PRO A 261 14.53 -4.37 -8.62
N ILE A 262 14.15 -3.11 -8.83
CA ILE A 262 15.12 -2.01 -8.95
C ILE A 262 15.78 -1.74 -7.59
N ILE A 263 15.01 -1.64 -6.51
CA ILE A 263 15.52 -1.43 -5.14
C ILE A 263 16.53 -2.51 -4.79
N VAL A 264 16.18 -3.78 -5.01
CA VAL A 264 17.05 -4.92 -4.70
C VAL A 264 18.37 -4.82 -5.48
N ASN A 265 18.32 -4.56 -6.79
CA ASN A 265 19.53 -4.46 -7.61
C ASN A 265 20.40 -3.23 -7.29
N VAL A 266 19.83 -2.18 -6.72
CA VAL A 266 20.60 -1.02 -6.24
C VAL A 266 21.18 -1.28 -4.85
N GLN A 267 20.43 -1.93 -3.96
CA GLN A 267 20.83 -2.11 -2.56
C GLN A 267 21.84 -3.23 -2.35
N LEU A 268 21.74 -4.35 -3.07
CA LEU A 268 22.66 -5.49 -2.91
C LEU A 268 24.14 -5.12 -3.11
N PRO A 269 24.55 -4.44 -4.20
CA PRO A 269 25.95 -4.01 -4.33
C PRO A 269 26.39 -2.99 -3.28
N MET A 270 25.45 -2.33 -2.61
CA MET A 270 25.71 -1.35 -1.57
C MET A 270 25.70 -1.93 -0.16
N ILE A 271 25.36 -3.21 0.02
CA ILE A 271 25.14 -3.77 1.35
C ILE A 271 26.43 -3.77 2.18
N ASP A 272 27.54 -4.21 1.59
CA ASP A 272 28.86 -4.33 2.21
C ASP A 272 29.63 -2.99 2.25
N LEU A 273 29.10 -1.94 1.61
CA LEU A 273 29.73 -0.61 1.64
C LEU A 273 29.55 0.04 3.02
N MET A 274 30.62 0.59 3.57
CA MET A 274 30.60 1.31 4.87
C MET A 274 29.99 2.73 4.78
N TRP A 275 29.10 2.97 3.81
CA TRP A 275 28.39 4.25 3.69
C TRP A 275 27.29 4.38 4.72
N SER A 276 26.97 5.62 5.12
CA SER A 276 25.86 5.89 6.01
C SER A 276 24.52 5.45 5.40
N ALA A 277 23.59 5.02 6.25
CA ALA A 277 22.24 4.60 5.81
C ALA A 277 21.52 5.69 5.01
N TRP A 278 21.75 6.97 5.33
CA TRP A 278 21.18 8.11 4.61
C TRP A 278 21.68 8.22 3.17
N ILE A 279 22.97 7.96 2.93
CA ILE A 279 23.53 7.95 1.57
C ILE A 279 22.94 6.78 0.79
N LYS A 280 22.87 5.58 1.41
CA LYS A 280 22.26 4.40 0.77
C LYS A 280 20.79 4.64 0.42
N LEU A 281 20.04 5.26 1.33
CA LEU A 281 18.65 5.64 1.13
C LEU A 281 18.49 6.65 -0.03
N LEU A 282 19.30 7.71 -0.04
CA LEU A 282 19.24 8.75 -1.07
C LEU A 282 19.50 8.16 -2.47
N ILE A 283 20.57 7.37 -2.60
CA ILE A 283 20.91 6.73 -3.87
C ILE A 283 19.80 5.77 -4.29
N THR A 284 19.35 4.90 -3.39
CA THR A 284 18.28 3.94 -3.69
C THR A 284 17.02 4.65 -4.14
N LEU A 285 16.60 5.70 -3.42
CA LEU A 285 15.39 6.46 -3.73
C LEU A 285 15.50 7.16 -5.09
N THR A 286 16.59 7.90 -5.32
CA THR A 286 16.81 8.63 -6.56
C THR A 286 16.86 7.68 -7.75
N VAL A 287 17.68 6.62 -7.69
CA VAL A 287 17.81 5.67 -8.80
C VAL A 287 16.49 4.95 -9.06
N THR A 288 15.82 4.45 -8.00
CA THR A 288 14.55 3.73 -8.15
C THR A 288 13.48 4.59 -8.79
N LEU A 289 13.30 5.83 -8.32
CA LEU A 289 12.32 6.75 -8.89
C LEU A 289 12.69 7.13 -10.33
N SER A 290 13.93 7.50 -10.59
CA SER A 290 14.39 7.87 -11.94
C SER A 290 14.17 6.76 -12.95
N VAL A 291 14.58 5.52 -12.63
CA VAL A 291 14.39 4.36 -13.51
C VAL A 291 12.91 4.02 -13.68
N SER A 292 12.13 4.06 -12.60
CA SER A 292 10.68 3.77 -12.66
C SER A 292 9.92 4.80 -13.49
N PHE A 293 10.22 6.10 -13.34
CA PHE A 293 9.60 7.16 -14.14
C PHE A 293 10.07 7.15 -15.59
N ALA A 294 11.35 6.90 -15.85
CA ALA A 294 11.87 6.77 -17.21
C ALA A 294 11.24 5.58 -17.95
N SER A 295 11.22 4.40 -17.31
CA SER A 295 10.58 3.21 -17.89
C SER A 295 9.08 3.41 -18.11
N TYR A 296 8.38 4.08 -17.19
CA TYR A 296 6.99 4.47 -17.39
C TYR A 296 6.84 5.37 -18.62
N HIS A 297 7.65 6.43 -18.74
CA HIS A 297 7.55 7.42 -19.79
C HIS A 297 7.78 6.82 -21.18
N PHE A 298 8.84 6.01 -21.32
CA PHE A 298 9.26 5.48 -22.61
C PHE A 298 8.57 4.17 -23.00
N CYS A 299 8.32 3.27 -22.04
CA CYS A 299 7.84 1.91 -22.34
C CYS A 299 6.33 1.71 -22.09
N VAL A 300 5.69 2.57 -21.30
CA VAL A 300 4.31 2.31 -20.82
C VAL A 300 3.32 3.38 -21.24
N ARG A 301 3.64 4.66 -21.03
CA ARG A 301 2.67 5.76 -21.06
C ARG A 301 1.78 5.82 -22.31
N TYR A 302 2.35 5.55 -23.48
CA TYR A 302 1.64 5.59 -24.76
C TYR A 302 1.60 4.24 -25.46
N THR A 303 1.81 3.14 -24.73
CA THR A 303 1.83 1.78 -25.28
C THR A 303 0.57 1.01 -24.88
N TRP A 304 0.44 -0.22 -25.38
CA TRP A 304 -0.65 -1.13 -24.99
C TRP A 304 -0.64 -1.45 -23.49
N ILE A 305 0.53 -1.47 -22.86
CA ILE A 305 0.69 -1.68 -21.41
C ILE A 305 0.04 -0.51 -20.65
N GLY A 306 0.31 0.73 -21.05
CA GLY A 306 -0.33 1.90 -20.44
C GLY A 306 -1.84 1.90 -20.61
N ARG A 307 -2.34 1.50 -21.80
CA ARG A 307 -3.78 1.37 -22.05
C ARG A 307 -4.41 0.27 -21.19
N TRP A 308 -3.71 -0.83 -20.98
CA TRP A 308 -4.17 -1.93 -20.14
C TRP A 308 -4.24 -1.51 -18.66
N LEU A 309 -3.14 -0.98 -18.11
CA LEU A 309 -3.03 -0.67 -16.69
C LEU A 309 -3.83 0.58 -16.30
N ASN A 310 -3.72 1.66 -17.08
CA ASN A 310 -4.29 2.97 -16.74
C ASN A 310 -5.59 3.30 -17.50
N GLY A 311 -5.88 2.58 -18.58
CA GLY A 311 -6.98 2.89 -19.51
C GLY A 311 -6.56 3.76 -20.69
N GLU A 312 -7.48 3.96 -21.62
CA GLU A 312 -7.22 4.77 -22.82
C GLU A 312 -6.92 6.23 -22.49
N ARG A 313 -5.88 6.77 -23.13
CA ARG A 313 -5.55 8.19 -23.06
C ARG A 313 -5.83 8.85 -24.39
N LYS A 314 -6.58 9.95 -24.35
CA LYS A 314 -6.66 10.88 -25.45
C LYS A 314 -5.38 11.71 -25.45
N LYS A 315 -4.60 11.63 -26.52
CA LYS A 315 -3.52 12.59 -26.77
C LYS A 315 -4.21 13.94 -26.92
N VAL A 316 -3.90 14.92 -26.06
CA VAL A 316 -4.36 16.30 -26.30
C VAL A 316 -3.64 16.72 -27.58
N SER A 317 -4.33 16.68 -28.72
CA SER A 317 -3.82 17.28 -29.94
C SER A 317 -3.78 18.78 -29.66
N THR A 318 -2.57 19.32 -29.50
CA THR A 318 -2.34 20.75 -29.68
C THR A 318 -2.69 21.08 -31.13
N SER A 319 -3.95 21.39 -31.39
CA SER A 319 -4.35 22.07 -32.62
C SER A 319 -3.69 23.44 -32.58
N VAL A 320 -2.64 23.61 -33.38
CA VAL A 320 -2.07 24.92 -33.69
C VAL A 320 -3.22 25.75 -34.27
N PRO A 321 -3.54 26.92 -33.70
CA PRO A 321 -4.50 27.81 -34.35
C PRO A 321 -3.83 28.31 -35.62
N VAL A 322 -4.32 27.85 -36.78
CA VAL A 322 -4.03 28.48 -38.06
C VAL A 322 -4.79 29.79 -38.04
N SER A 323 -4.07 30.88 -37.77
CA SER A 323 -4.57 32.24 -37.97
C SER A 323 -4.82 32.46 -39.46
N SER A 324 -6.07 32.68 -39.83
CA SER A 324 -6.50 33.25 -41.11
C SER A 324 -6.41 34.76 -41.09
#